data_AF-A0A7J2I1W8-F1
#
_entry.id   AF-A0A7J2I1W8-F1
#
_cell.length_a   1.000
_cell.length_b   1.000
_cell.length_c   1.000
_cell.angle_alpha   90.00
_cell.angle_beta   90.00
_cell.angle_gamma   90.00
#
_symmetry.space_group_name_H-M   'P 1'
#
loop_
_entity.id
_entity.type
_entity.pdbx_description
1 polymer ?
#
loop_
_entity_poly.entity_id
_entity_poly.type
_entity_poly.pdbx_seq_one_letter_code
_entity_poly.pdbx_strand_id
1 'polypeptide(L)'
;MVNPLEWLLMPQAPGATVAIMIICALISFANSSINRFLINRLVGWEQYRIMQKEIAEYQSLTRQALRTKDKKLMEKIKKKEPQIMNMQKKMAKPQLIMFAIPFLYLLVWWLVLLPLYGANPVAYIPGIGGITIFYWYFIVSSLFGILASRLLGMMPIE
;
A
#
# COMPACT_ATOMS: atom_id res chain seq x y z
N MET A 1 20.40 -28.34 -20.71
CA MET A 1 19.06 -27.74 -20.71
C MET A 1 18.97 -26.87 -19.48
N VAL A 2 18.70 -25.57 -19.61
CA VAL A 2 18.58 -24.67 -18.46
C VAL A 2 17.27 -25.02 -17.76
N ASN A 3 17.31 -25.28 -16.46
CA ASN A 3 16.09 -25.55 -15.69
C ASN A 3 15.16 -24.33 -15.76
N PRO A 4 13.82 -24.49 -15.82
CA PRO A 4 12.90 -23.36 -15.88
C PRO A 4 13.06 -22.40 -14.68
N LEU A 5 13.49 -22.91 -13.52
CA LEU A 5 13.83 -22.11 -12.35
C LEU A 5 15.13 -21.29 -12.54
N GLU A 6 16.15 -21.89 -13.16
CA GLU A 6 17.41 -21.20 -13.47
C GLU A 6 17.22 -20.13 -14.55
N TRP A 7 16.37 -20.40 -15.53
CA TRP A 7 16.00 -19.43 -16.57
C TRP A 7 15.28 -18.21 -15.98
N LEU A 8 14.45 -18.42 -14.96
CA LEU A 8 13.72 -17.36 -14.27
C LEU A 8 14.63 -16.53 -13.36
N LEU A 9 15.68 -17.13 -12.78
CA LEU A 9 16.67 -16.44 -11.93
C LEU A 9 17.82 -15.81 -12.72
N MET A 10 17.80 -15.86 -14.06
CA MET A 10 18.83 -15.20 -14.87
C MET A 10 18.80 -13.68 -14.63
N PRO A 11 19.95 -13.05 -14.33
CA PRO A 11 20.03 -11.61 -14.04
C PRO A 11 19.85 -10.71 -15.28
N GLN A 12 19.65 -11.30 -16.46
CA GLN A 12 19.37 -10.59 -17.72
C GLN A 12 17.93 -10.80 -18.21
N ALA A 13 17.43 -9.82 -18.97
CA ALA A 13 16.16 -9.96 -19.68
C ALA A 13 16.19 -11.15 -20.66
N PRO A 14 15.08 -11.90 -20.87
CA PRO A 14 13.72 -11.67 -20.34
C PRO A 14 13.41 -12.35 -18.99
N GLY A 15 14.30 -13.24 -18.49
CA GLY A 15 14.08 -13.99 -17.25
C GLY A 15 13.89 -13.10 -16.03
N ALA A 16 14.81 -12.14 -15.85
CA ALA A 16 14.73 -11.13 -14.80
C ALA A 16 13.39 -10.35 -14.81
N THR A 17 12.92 -9.96 -16.00
CA THR A 17 11.68 -9.19 -16.16
C THR A 17 10.48 -9.95 -15.62
N VAL A 18 10.35 -11.23 -15.98
CA VAL A 18 9.25 -12.10 -15.54
C VAL A 18 9.35 -12.40 -14.05
N ALA A 19 10.55 -12.68 -13.54
CA ALA A 19 10.77 -12.93 -12.13
C ALA A 19 10.39 -11.73 -11.25
N ILE A 20 10.81 -10.53 -11.63
CA ILE A 20 10.48 -9.30 -10.92
C ILE A 20 8.97 -9.06 -10.93
N MET A 21 8.29 -9.29 -12.06
CA MET A 21 6.83 -9.15 -12.13
C MET A 21 6.11 -10.15 -11.22
N ILE A 22 6.53 -11.41 -11.19
CA ILE A 22 5.95 -12.43 -10.30
C ILE A 22 6.18 -12.06 -8.84
N ILE A 23 7.40 -11.66 -8.47
CA ILE A 23 7.74 -11.23 -7.11
C ILE A 23 6.89 -10.03 -6.71
N CYS A 24 6.76 -9.03 -7.59
CA CYS A 24 5.93 -7.86 -7.32
C CYS A 24 4.45 -8.24 -7.17
N ALA A 25 3.91 -9.10 -8.05
CA ALA A 25 2.53 -9.56 -7.96
C ALA A 25 2.27 -10.31 -6.65
N LEU A 26 3.16 -11.22 -6.26
CA LEU A 26 3.07 -11.95 -4.99
C LEU A 26 3.13 -11.01 -3.79
N ILE A 27 4.06 -10.05 -3.79
CA ILE A 27 4.19 -9.06 -2.71
C ILE A 27 2.93 -8.20 -2.63
N SER A 28 2.43 -7.68 -3.75
CA SER A 28 1.21 -6.86 -3.78
C SER A 28 0.00 -7.64 -3.28
N PHE A 29 -0.16 -8.90 -3.70
CA PHE A 29 -1.25 -9.76 -3.26
C PHE A 29 -1.15 -10.15 -1.79
N ALA A 30 0.06 -10.46 -1.30
CA ALA A 30 0.31 -10.74 0.10
C ALA A 30 0.02 -9.50 0.96
N ASN A 31 0.51 -8.32 0.59
CA ASN A 31 0.29 -7.07 1.30
C ASN A 31 -1.21 -6.72 1.39
N SER A 32 -1.91 -6.87 0.28
CA SER A 32 -3.37 -6.76 0.18
C SER A 32 -4.11 -7.71 1.12
N SER A 33 -3.73 -8.99 1.09
CA SER A 33 -4.38 -10.03 1.89
C SER A 33 -4.13 -9.81 3.38
N ILE A 34 -2.88 -9.46 3.75
CA ILE A 34 -2.48 -9.11 5.10
C ILE A 34 -3.27 -7.90 5.59
N ASN A 35 -3.45 -6.86 4.76
CA ASN A 35 -4.27 -5.70 5.11
C ASN A 35 -5.70 -6.11 5.50
N ARG A 36 -6.38 -6.82 4.60
CA ARG A 36 -7.76 -7.24 4.81
C ARG A 36 -7.88 -8.14 6.03
N PHE A 37 -6.93 -9.05 6.21
CA PHE A 37 -6.88 -9.96 7.36
C PHE A 37 -6.67 -9.22 8.68
N LEU A 38 -5.71 -8.28 8.73
CA LEU A 38 -5.42 -7.47 9.92
C LEU A 38 -6.62 -6.62 10.32
N ILE A 39 -7.27 -5.94 9.37
CA ILE A 39 -8.46 -5.13 9.66
C ILE A 39 -9.59 -6.01 10.18
N ASN A 40 -9.86 -7.14 9.51
CA ASN A 40 -10.94 -8.03 9.92
C ASN A 40 -10.71 -8.64 11.31
N ARG A 41 -9.45 -8.98 11.64
CA ARG A 41 -9.09 -9.62 12.90
C ARG A 41 -8.98 -8.65 14.08
N LEU A 42 -8.43 -7.44 13.87
CA LEU A 42 -8.14 -6.50 14.96
C LEU A 42 -9.31 -5.55 15.28
N VAL A 43 -10.10 -5.19 14.27
CA VAL A 43 -11.19 -4.19 14.41
C VAL A 43 -12.52 -4.76 13.94
N GLY A 44 -12.52 -5.61 12.92
CA GLY A 44 -13.74 -6.04 12.23
C GLY A 44 -14.08 -5.07 11.10
N TRP A 45 -14.36 -5.62 9.92
CA TRP A 45 -14.55 -4.83 8.70
C TRP A 45 -15.71 -3.83 8.81
N GLU A 46 -16.83 -4.25 9.40
CA GLU A 46 -18.03 -3.42 9.54
C GLU A 46 -17.83 -2.28 10.54
N GLN A 47 -17.22 -2.57 11.69
CA GLN A 47 -16.86 -1.54 12.68
C GLN A 47 -15.88 -0.54 12.08
N TYR A 48 -14.87 -1.01 11.36
CA TYR A 48 -13.90 -0.14 10.68
C TYR A 48 -14.60 0.82 9.70
N ARG A 49 -15.58 0.34 8.92
CA ARG A 49 -16.34 1.17 7.98
C ARG A 49 -17.23 2.22 8.67
N ILE A 50 -17.88 1.84 9.77
CA ILE A 50 -18.70 2.77 10.57
C ILE A 50 -17.81 3.87 11.17
N MET A 51 -16.69 3.48 11.78
CA MET A 51 -15.74 4.42 12.38
C MET A 51 -15.15 5.37 11.33
N GLN A 52 -14.80 4.88 10.14
CA GLN A 52 -14.35 5.72 9.02
C GLN A 52 -15.40 6.78 8.66
N LYS A 53 -16.68 6.39 8.54
CA LYS A 53 -17.77 7.29 8.21
C LYS A 53 -17.97 8.36 9.29
N GLU A 54 -18.00 7.97 10.56
CA GLU A 54 -18.14 8.91 11.68
C GLU A 54 -16.98 9.90 11.77
N ILE A 55 -15.75 9.45 11.52
CA ILE A 55 -14.57 10.32 11.48
C ILE A 55 -14.66 11.31 10.31
N ALA A 56 -15.09 10.86 9.12
CA ALA A 56 -15.25 11.73 7.96
C ALA A 56 -16.34 12.79 8.16
N GLU A 57 -17.48 12.41 8.75
CA GLU A 57 -18.54 13.34 9.15
C GLU A 57 -18.05 14.34 10.20
N TYR A 58 -17.30 13.87 11.22
CA TYR A 58 -16.72 14.75 12.21
C TYR A 58 -15.74 15.76 11.59
N GLN A 59 -14.88 15.33 10.66
CA GLN A 59 -13.93 16.21 9.98
C GLN A 59 -14.64 17.24 9.10
N SER A 60 -15.71 16.85 8.39
CA SER A 60 -16.49 17.77 7.56
C SER A 60 -17.20 18.83 8.42
N LEU A 61 -17.82 18.43 9.53
CA LEU A 61 -18.45 19.33 10.50
C LEU A 61 -17.44 20.26 11.16
N THR A 62 -16.26 19.74 11.53
CA THR A 62 -15.16 20.55 12.10
C THR A 62 -14.68 21.60 11.10
N ARG A 63 -14.48 21.22 9.84
CA ARG A 63 -14.08 22.15 8.78
C ARG A 63 -15.13 23.22 8.53
N GLN A 64 -16.41 22.87 8.58
CA GLN A 64 -17.51 23.83 8.47
C GLN A 64 -17.55 24.78 9.67
N ALA A 65 -17.47 24.27 10.90
CA ALA A 65 -17.47 25.08 12.12
C ALA A 65 -16.31 26.07 12.19
N LEU A 66 -15.12 25.66 11.71
CA LEU A 66 -13.96 26.54 11.60
C LEU A 66 -14.17 27.66 10.59
N ARG A 67 -14.83 27.38 9.46
CA ARG A 67 -15.15 28.36 8.42
C ARG A 67 -16.22 29.36 8.87
N THR A 68 -17.26 28.88 9.56
CA THR A 68 -18.38 29.72 10.01
C THR A 68 -18.13 30.39 11.36
N LYS A 69 -17.05 30.04 12.07
CA LYS A 69 -16.71 30.52 13.43
C LYS A 69 -17.86 30.35 14.44
N ASP A 70 -18.70 29.35 14.23
CA ASP A 70 -19.86 29.10 15.10
C ASP A 70 -19.40 28.44 16.42
N LYS A 71 -19.44 29.22 17.50
CA LYS A 71 -19.05 28.79 18.85
C LYS A 71 -19.91 27.66 19.39
N LYS A 72 -21.22 27.63 19.08
CA LYS A 72 -22.14 26.59 19.58
C LYS A 72 -21.87 25.24 18.91
N LEU A 73 -21.58 25.27 17.62
CA LEU A 73 -21.21 24.07 16.86
C LEU A 73 -19.86 23.52 17.35
N MET A 74 -18.90 24.40 17.65
CA MET A 74 -17.57 24.02 18.15
C MET A 74 -17.62 23.30 19.50
N GLU A 75 -18.47 23.76 20.42
CA GLU A 75 -18.66 23.07 21.71
C GLU A 75 -19.26 21.67 21.54
N LYS A 76 -20.23 21.50 20.63
CA LYS A 76 -20.79 20.17 20.33
C LYS A 76 -19.76 19.22 19.72
N ILE A 77 -18.90 19.73 18.83
CA ILE A 77 -17.81 18.97 18.21
C ILE A 77 -16.80 18.55 19.28
N LYS A 78 -16.38 19.47 20.16
CA LYS A 78 -15.44 19.20 21.25
C LYS A 78 -15.92 18.09 22.20
N LYS A 79 -17.24 17.97 22.43
CA LYS A 79 -17.81 16.86 23.22
C LYS A 79 -17.64 15.49 22.55
N LYS A 80 -17.64 15.43 21.22
CA LYS A 80 -17.44 14.19 20.45
C LYS A 80 -15.97 13.83 20.24
N GLU A 81 -15.06 14.79 20.37
CA GLU A 81 -13.61 14.61 20.23
C GLU A 81 -13.03 13.37 20.95
N PRO A 82 -13.34 13.08 22.24
CA PRO A 82 -12.78 11.89 22.89
C PRO A 82 -13.28 10.56 22.27
N GLN A 83 -14.52 10.51 21.79
CA GLN A 83 -15.07 9.33 21.11
C GLN A 83 -14.36 9.12 19.76
N ILE A 84 -14.21 10.19 18.97
CA ILE A 84 -13.48 10.18 17.70
C ILE A 84 -12.03 9.75 17.90
N MET A 85 -11.36 10.30 18.91
CA MET A 85 -9.97 9.98 19.22
C MET A 85 -9.80 8.51 19.62
N ASN A 86 -10.74 7.95 20.39
CA ASN A 86 -10.75 6.52 20.68
C ASN A 86 -10.94 5.67 19.41
N MET A 87 -11.77 6.12 18.47
CA MET A 87 -11.92 5.44 17.18
C MET A 87 -10.64 5.49 16.35
N GLN A 88 -10.00 6.66 16.26
CA GLN A 88 -8.72 6.82 15.58
C GLN A 88 -7.65 5.91 16.18
N LYS A 89 -7.54 5.84 17.52
CA LYS A 89 -6.60 4.93 18.19
C LYS A 89 -6.85 3.46 17.87
N LYS A 90 -8.12 3.04 17.80
CA LYS A 90 -8.49 1.67 17.38
C LYS A 90 -8.09 1.39 15.94
N MET A 91 -8.30 2.35 15.03
CA MET A 91 -7.94 2.24 13.61
C MET A 91 -6.43 2.33 13.35
N ALA A 92 -5.69 3.01 14.23
CA ALA A 92 -4.25 3.10 14.13
C ALA A 92 -3.54 1.75 14.33
N LYS A 93 -4.12 0.82 15.11
CA LYS A 93 -3.52 -0.50 15.38
C LYS A 93 -3.17 -1.30 14.11
N PRO A 94 -4.12 -1.57 13.19
CA PRO A 94 -3.78 -2.24 11.95
C PRO A 94 -2.80 -1.40 11.11
N GLN A 95 -2.98 -0.09 11.04
CA GLN A 95 -2.11 0.81 10.27
C GLN A 95 -0.65 0.82 10.75
N LEU A 96 -0.38 0.67 12.05
CA LEU A 96 0.98 0.55 12.59
C LEU A 96 1.67 -0.73 12.12
N ILE A 97 0.93 -1.85 12.02
CA ILE A 97 1.48 -3.09 11.47
C ILE A 97 1.73 -2.92 9.97
N MET A 98 0.82 -2.25 9.25
CA MET A 98 1.02 -1.93 7.84
C MET A 98 2.23 -1.04 7.60
N PHE A 99 2.54 -0.13 8.53
CA PHE A 99 3.72 0.73 8.46
C PHE A 99 5.03 -0.06 8.50
N ALA A 100 5.05 -1.26 9.09
CA ALA A 100 6.22 -2.13 9.08
C ALA A 100 6.43 -2.85 7.72
N ILE A 101 5.42 -2.92 6.86
CA ILE A 101 5.51 -3.64 5.57
C ILE A 101 6.48 -2.96 4.59
N PRO A 102 6.49 -1.62 4.44
CA PRO A 102 7.53 -0.93 3.68
C PRO A 102 8.97 -1.23 4.15
N PHE A 103 9.20 -1.52 5.43
CA PHE A 103 10.53 -1.91 5.91
C PHE A 103 10.96 -3.28 5.39
N LEU A 104 10.03 -4.24 5.36
CA LEU A 104 10.29 -5.54 4.73
C LEU A 104 10.62 -5.37 3.25
N TYR A 105 9.94 -4.44 2.58
CA TYR A 105 10.21 -4.14 1.18
C TYR A 105 11.65 -3.59 0.98
N LEU A 106 12.11 -2.68 1.84
CA LEU A 106 13.49 -2.18 1.82
C LEU A 106 14.52 -3.30 2.06
N LEU A 107 14.22 -4.24 2.96
CA LEU A 107 15.09 -5.40 3.21
C LEU A 107 15.20 -6.31 1.99
N VAL A 108 14.09 -6.60 1.31
CA VAL A 108 14.11 -7.38 0.06
C VAL A 108 14.91 -6.64 -1.01
N TRP A 109 14.80 -5.31 -1.06
CA TRP A 109 15.57 -4.48 -1.98
C TRP A 109 17.09 -4.61 -1.76
N TRP A 110 17.54 -4.55 -0.51
CA TRP A 110 18.95 -4.65 -0.13
C TRP A 110 19.52 -6.06 -0.16
N LEU A 111 18.77 -7.07 0.28
CA LEU A 111 19.27 -8.44 0.45
C LEU A 111 19.10 -9.31 -0.79
N VAL A 112 18.13 -9.00 -1.65
CA VAL A 112 17.75 -9.86 -2.78
C VAL A 112 17.94 -9.12 -4.11
N LEU A 113 17.31 -7.96 -4.29
CA LEU A 113 17.28 -7.28 -5.59
C LEU A 113 18.65 -6.68 -5.97
N LEU A 114 19.31 -5.98 -5.05
CA LEU A 114 20.63 -5.39 -5.27
C LEU A 114 21.73 -6.44 -5.57
N PRO A 115 21.88 -7.52 -4.77
CA PRO A 115 22.94 -8.51 -5.00
C PRO A 115 22.70 -9.38 -6.24
N LEU A 116 21.43 -9.69 -6.56
CA LEU A 116 21.10 -10.57 -7.68
C LEU A 116 21.14 -9.86 -9.04
N TYR A 117 20.62 -8.63 -9.12
CA TYR A 117 20.44 -7.94 -10.40
C TYR A 117 21.41 -6.77 -10.62
N GLY A 118 22.03 -6.26 -9.55
CA GLY A 118 23.04 -5.21 -9.63
C GLY A 118 22.59 -3.98 -10.43
N ALA A 119 23.53 -3.38 -11.17
CA ALA A 119 23.27 -2.27 -12.09
C ALA A 119 22.88 -2.72 -13.50
N ASN A 120 22.67 -4.02 -13.72
CA ASN A 120 22.40 -4.54 -15.06
C ASN A 120 20.99 -4.14 -15.54
N PRO A 121 20.81 -3.90 -16.84
CA PRO A 121 19.49 -3.64 -17.39
C PRO A 121 18.62 -4.91 -17.32
N VAL A 122 17.53 -4.83 -16.56
CA VAL A 122 16.62 -5.96 -16.30
C VAL A 122 15.42 -5.99 -17.24
N ALA A 123 15.18 -4.90 -17.96
CA ALA A 123 14.11 -4.76 -18.96
C ALA A 123 14.57 -3.82 -20.08
N TYR A 124 14.04 -4.01 -21.28
CA TYR A 124 14.30 -3.13 -22.42
C TYR A 124 13.00 -2.50 -22.87
N ILE A 125 12.96 -1.16 -22.91
CA ILE A 125 11.82 -0.42 -23.47
C ILE A 125 12.18 0.05 -24.87
N PRO A 126 11.37 -0.27 -25.89
CA PRO A 126 11.61 0.20 -27.26
C PRO A 126 11.60 1.74 -27.29
N GLY A 127 12.67 2.33 -27.84
CA GLY A 127 12.86 3.78 -27.91
C GLY A 127 13.59 4.44 -26.73
N ILE A 128 13.79 3.74 -25.61
CA ILE A 128 14.51 4.25 -24.43
C ILE A 128 15.78 3.44 -24.15
N GLY A 129 15.75 2.12 -24.38
CA GLY A 129 16.88 1.23 -24.12
C GLY A 129 16.71 0.40 -22.85
N GLY A 130 17.84 -0.08 -22.31
CA GLY A 130 17.88 -0.93 -21.12
C GLY A 130 17.62 -0.14 -19.84
N ILE A 131 16.71 -0.63 -19.02
CA ILE A 131 16.29 -0.02 -17.76
C ILE A 131 16.77 -0.87 -16.59
N THR A 132 17.34 -0.21 -15.59
CA THR A 132 17.85 -0.87 -14.39
C THR A 132 16.72 -1.33 -13.47
N ILE A 133 17.06 -2.23 -12.54
CA ILE A 133 16.12 -2.77 -11.55
C ILE A 133 15.37 -1.70 -10.76
N PHE A 134 16.02 -0.57 -10.48
CA PHE A 134 15.44 0.53 -9.72
C PHE A 134 14.20 1.11 -10.41
N TYR A 135 14.34 1.53 -11.67
CA TYR A 135 13.26 2.13 -12.44
C TYR A 135 12.19 1.10 -12.82
N TRP A 136 12.60 -0.11 -13.21
CA TRP A 136 11.66 -1.17 -13.58
C TRP A 136 10.78 -1.57 -12.40
N TYR A 137 11.36 -1.71 -11.20
CA TYR A 137 10.60 -1.99 -9.99
C TYR A 137 9.57 -0.90 -9.69
N PHE A 138 9.94 0.38 -9.79
CA PHE A 138 9.03 1.48 -9.48
C PHE A 138 7.79 1.49 -10.39
N ILE A 139 7.99 1.24 -11.68
CA ILE A 139 6.92 1.15 -12.68
C ILE A 139 5.99 -0.03 -12.36
N VAL A 140 6.58 -1.21 -12.14
CA VAL A 140 5.84 -2.44 -11.86
C VAL A 140 5.09 -2.34 -10.53
N SER A 141 5.72 -1.84 -9.48
CA SER A 141 5.10 -1.65 -8.16
C SER A 141 3.95 -0.65 -8.20
N SER A 142 4.09 0.45 -8.94
CA SER A 142 3.01 1.42 -9.13
C SER A 142 1.82 0.80 -9.87
N LEU A 143 2.09 0.05 -10.94
CA LEU A 143 1.06 -0.64 -11.72
C LEU A 143 0.30 -1.68 -10.87
N PHE A 144 1.03 -2.56 -10.19
CA PHE A 144 0.43 -3.57 -9.33
C PHE A 144 -0.21 -2.98 -8.06
N GLY A 145 0.29 -1.85 -7.56
CA GLY A 145 -0.34 -1.09 -6.49
C GLY A 145 -1.73 -0.58 -6.86
N ILE A 146 -1.87 -0.02 -8.07
CA ILE A 146 -3.17 0.42 -8.61
C ILE A 146 -4.10 -0.77 -8.86
N LEU A 147 -3.57 -1.87 -9.41
CA LEU A 147 -4.38 -3.08 -9.66
C LEU A 147 -4.87 -3.71 -8.35
N ALA A 148 -3.99 -3.83 -7.36
CA ALA A 148 -4.35 -4.36 -6.05
C ALA A 148 -5.38 -3.47 -5.34
N SER A 149 -5.25 -2.14 -5.43
CA SER A 149 -6.21 -1.22 -4.80
C SER A 149 -7.60 -1.30 -5.44
N ARG A 150 -7.68 -1.49 -6.77
CA ARG A 150 -8.94 -1.71 -7.50
C ARG A 150 -9.59 -3.05 -7.17
N LEU A 151 -8.82 -4.15 -7.16
CA LEU A 151 -9.32 -5.50 -6.85
C LEU A 151 -9.93 -5.62 -5.45
N LEU A 152 -9.50 -4.79 -4.52
CA LEU A 152 -9.96 -4.82 -3.13
C LEU A 152 -11.06 -3.82 -2.81
N GLY A 153 -11.45 -2.97 -3.76
CA GLY A 153 -12.47 -1.94 -3.54
C GLY A 153 -12.09 -0.92 -2.44
N MET A 154 -10.79 -0.74 -2.17
CA MET A 154 -10.29 0.18 -1.14
C MET A 154 -10.05 1.61 -1.65
N MET A 155 -10.15 1.85 -2.96
CA MET A 155 -10.29 3.21 -3.45
C MET A 155 -11.75 3.63 -3.25
N PRO A 156 -12.03 4.77 -2.58
CA PRO A 156 -13.26 5.47 -2.88
C PRO A 156 -13.21 5.71 -4.39
N ILE A 157 -14.17 5.13 -5.10
CA ILE A 157 -14.50 5.57 -6.45
C ILE A 157 -14.99 6.99 -6.22
N GLU A 158 -14.12 7.97 -6.45
CA GLU A 158 -14.55 9.36 -6.61
C GLU A 158 -15.46 9.46 -7.84
#